data_AF-A0A399RW89-F1
#
_entry.id   AF-A0A399RW89-F1
#
_cell.length_a   1.000
_cell.length_b   1.000
_cell.length_c   1.000
_cell.angle_alpha   90.00
_cell.angle_beta   90.00
_cell.angle_gamma   90.00
#
_symmetry.space_group_name_H-M   'P 1'
#
loop_
_entity.id
_entity.type
_entity.pdbx_description
1 polymer ?
#
loop_
_entity_poly.entity_id
_entity_poly.type
_entity_poly.pdbx_seq_one_letter_code
_entity_poly.pdbx_strand_id
1 'polypeptide(L)'
;MEIQGTWEKDEEGYMSFETPELQRYYELVTDRYHQAYNRYLDELDDDDDAFYAAQQAGYEMITDYKTINETEEFATTYTTPGHVLDVWYELDEYSGKRIYERGFMRIRSIAG
;
A
#
# COMPACT_ATOMS: atom_id res chain seq x y z
N MET A 1 6.35 15.43 2.82
CA MET A 1 7.16 14.84 1.74
C MET A 1 6.25 13.91 0.96
N GLU A 2 6.38 13.89 -0.37
CA GLU A 2 5.61 13.02 -1.25
C GLU A 2 6.55 12.49 -2.34
N ILE A 3 6.48 11.19 -2.60
CA ILE A 3 7.18 10.53 -3.72
C ILE A 3 6.21 9.60 -4.46
N GLN A 4 6.39 9.49 -5.76
CA GLN A 4 5.58 8.65 -6.64
C GLN A 4 6.48 8.01 -7.69
N GLY A 5 6.13 6.82 -8.15
CA GLY A 5 6.76 6.16 -9.29
C GLY A 5 6.11 4.83 -9.60
N THR A 6 6.81 4.00 -10.38
CA THR A 6 6.31 2.69 -10.80
C THR A 6 6.89 1.53 -10.01
N TRP A 7 6.17 0.43 -10.05
CA TRP A 7 6.62 -0.88 -9.60
C TRP A 7 6.33 -1.93 -10.69
N GLU A 8 7.18 -2.95 -10.77
CA GLU A 8 6.99 -4.09 -11.66
C GLU A 8 7.29 -5.38 -10.91
N LYS A 9 6.53 -6.44 -11.19
CA LYS A 9 6.67 -7.77 -10.62
C LYS A 9 7.19 -8.73 -11.67
N ASP A 10 8.21 -9.49 -11.33
CA ASP A 10 8.71 -10.55 -12.20
C ASP A 10 7.88 -11.85 -12.13
N GLU A 11 8.27 -12.84 -12.93
CA GLU A 11 7.61 -14.15 -13.00
C GLU A 11 7.69 -14.94 -11.68
N GLU A 12 8.69 -14.67 -10.84
CA GLU A 12 8.88 -15.31 -9.54
C GLU A 12 8.10 -14.59 -8.41
N GLY A 13 7.57 -13.40 -8.69
CA GLY A 13 6.78 -12.61 -7.76
C GLY A 13 7.56 -11.50 -7.04
N TYR A 14 8.83 -11.28 -7.38
CA TYR A 14 9.61 -10.20 -6.79
C TYR A 14 9.23 -8.86 -7.40
N MET A 15 9.10 -7.85 -6.53
CA MET A 15 8.82 -6.48 -6.94
C MET A 15 10.12 -5.71 -7.12
N SER A 16 10.22 -5.02 -8.24
CA SER A 16 11.21 -3.99 -8.55
C SER A 16 10.53 -2.62 -8.57
N PHE A 17 11.30 -1.58 -8.27
CA PHE A 17 10.79 -0.22 -8.11
C PHE A 17 11.61 0.74 -8.96
N GLU A 18 10.97 1.78 -9.48
CA GLU A 18 11.62 2.81 -10.31
C GLU A 18 12.86 3.40 -9.63
N THR A 19 12.81 3.57 -8.30
CA THR A 19 13.92 4.09 -7.51
C THR A 19 14.15 3.28 -6.23
N PRO A 20 15.40 3.20 -5.72
CA PRO A 20 15.68 2.58 -4.43
C PRO A 20 14.98 3.28 -3.25
N GLU A 21 14.64 4.55 -3.39
CA GLU A 21 13.89 5.30 -2.39
C GLU A 21 12.46 4.79 -2.28
N LEU A 22 11.77 4.59 -3.41
CA LEU A 22 10.42 4.00 -3.44
C LEU A 22 10.39 2.62 -2.77
N GLN A 23 11.37 1.76 -3.10
CA GLN A 23 11.50 0.45 -2.48
C GLN A 23 11.59 0.55 -0.95
N ARG A 24 12.51 1.39 -0.44
CA ARG A 24 12.71 1.57 1.00
C ARG A 24 11.44 2.05 1.71
N TYR A 25 10.71 2.97 1.10
CA TYR A 25 9.47 3.48 1.68
C TYR A 25 8.34 2.46 1.60
N TYR A 26 8.22 1.73 0.50
CA TYR A 26 7.28 0.63 0.37
C TYR A 26 7.49 -0.39 1.49
N GLU A 27 8.70 -0.95 1.59
CA GLU A 27 9.08 -1.92 2.62
C GLU A 27 8.85 -1.35 4.03
N LEU A 28 9.26 -0.11 4.29
CA LEU A 28 9.06 0.53 5.59
C LEU A 28 7.58 0.62 5.99
N VAL A 29 6.71 0.99 5.05
CA VAL A 29 5.27 1.19 5.34
C VAL A 29 4.58 -0.16 5.48
N THR A 30 4.82 -1.11 4.57
CA THR A 30 4.20 -2.44 4.62
C THR A 30 4.68 -3.22 5.84
N ASP A 31 5.96 -3.21 6.16
CA ASP A 31 6.51 -3.91 7.33
C ASP A 31 5.93 -3.36 8.63
N ARG A 32 5.83 -2.03 8.76
CA ARG A 32 5.23 -1.40 9.94
C ARG A 32 3.77 -1.77 10.12
N TYR A 33 3.00 -1.78 9.02
CA TYR A 33 1.63 -2.22 9.05
C TYR A 33 1.53 -3.69 9.50
N HIS A 34 2.24 -4.60 8.85
CA HIS A 34 2.18 -6.03 9.16
C HIS A 34 2.69 -6.35 10.55
N GLN A 35 3.75 -5.70 11.03
CA GLN A 35 4.23 -5.86 12.41
C GLN A 35 3.17 -5.43 13.44
N ALA A 36 2.52 -4.28 13.23
CA ALA A 36 1.50 -3.80 14.14
C ALA A 36 0.26 -4.71 14.11
N TYR A 37 -0.22 -5.06 12.92
CA TYR A 37 -1.38 -5.93 12.74
C TYR A 37 -1.15 -7.32 13.33
N ASN A 38 -0.01 -7.96 13.04
CA ASN A 38 0.32 -9.28 13.58
C ASN A 38 0.44 -9.27 15.11
N ARG A 39 0.97 -8.20 15.70
CA ARG A 39 0.97 -8.05 17.16
C ARG A 39 -0.45 -8.03 17.72
N TYR A 40 -1.38 -7.32 17.08
CA TYR A 40 -2.77 -7.29 17.54
C TYR A 40 -3.48 -8.64 17.32
N LEU A 41 -3.17 -9.36 16.24
CA LEU A 41 -3.65 -10.73 16.04
C LEU A 41 -3.16 -11.67 17.16
N ASP A 42 -1.88 -11.59 17.52
CA ASP A 42 -1.30 -12.40 18.60
C ASP A 42 -1.90 -12.07 19.98
N GLU A 43 -2.37 -10.83 20.20
CA GLU A 43 -2.91 -10.34 21.47
C GLU A 43 -4.42 -10.59 21.65
N LEU A 44 -5.21 -10.52 20.57
CA LEU A 44 -6.68 -10.46 20.63
C LEU A 44 -7.38 -11.76 20.19
N ASP A 45 -6.66 -12.70 19.58
CA ASP A 45 -7.14 -14.05 19.17
C ASP A 45 -8.41 -14.03 18.28
N ASP A 46 -8.74 -12.86 17.72
CA ASP A 46 -9.86 -12.59 16.82
C ASP A 46 -9.43 -11.56 15.77
N ASP A 47 -9.68 -11.88 14.50
CA ASP A 47 -9.24 -11.08 13.34
C ASP A 47 -9.93 -9.71 13.29
N ASP A 48 -11.22 -9.63 13.67
CA ASP A 48 -11.98 -8.38 13.63
C ASP A 48 -11.50 -7.44 14.75
N ASP A 49 -11.31 -7.95 15.97
CA ASP A 49 -10.78 -7.16 17.08
C ASP A 49 -9.35 -6.67 16.80
N ALA A 50 -8.50 -7.51 16.19
CA ALA A 50 -7.17 -7.13 15.76
C ALA A 50 -7.18 -6.03 14.68
N PHE A 51 -8.09 -6.14 13.71
CA PHE A 51 -8.29 -5.10 12.70
C PHE A 51 -8.69 -3.77 13.33
N TYR A 52 -9.70 -3.75 14.21
CA TYR A 52 -10.13 -2.51 14.87
C TYR A 52 -9.06 -1.92 15.78
N ALA A 53 -8.28 -2.76 16.47
CA ALA A 53 -7.17 -2.31 17.30
C ALA A 53 -6.04 -1.69 16.47
N ALA A 54 -5.67 -2.31 15.35
CA ALA A 54 -4.69 -1.75 14.40
C ALA A 54 -5.17 -0.40 13.85
N GLN A 55 -6.43 -0.32 13.43
CA GLN A 55 -7.04 0.89 12.90
C GLN A 55 -7.04 2.02 13.93
N GLN A 56 -7.41 1.74 15.18
CA GLN A 56 -7.35 2.73 16.27
C GLN A 56 -5.94 3.22 16.56
N ALA A 57 -4.93 2.38 16.33
CA ALA A 57 -3.51 2.74 16.45
C ALA A 57 -2.94 3.48 15.22
N GLY A 58 -3.77 3.76 14.21
CA GLY A 58 -3.37 4.45 12.98
C GLY A 58 -2.72 3.55 11.93
N TYR A 59 -2.94 2.23 12.03
CA TYR A 59 -2.50 1.23 11.06
C TYR A 59 -3.69 0.66 10.32
N GLU A 60 -3.71 0.78 9.00
CA GLU A 60 -4.85 0.35 8.20
C GLU A 60 -4.40 -0.11 6.82
N MET A 61 -5.03 -1.17 6.30
CA MET A 61 -4.89 -1.60 4.91
C MET A 61 -6.28 -1.73 4.30
N ILE A 62 -6.58 -0.88 3.32
CA ILE A 62 -7.85 -0.92 2.58
C ILE A 62 -7.57 -1.10 1.11
N THR A 63 -8.35 -1.94 0.43
CA THR A 63 -8.35 -2.03 -1.03
C THR A 63 -9.70 -1.59 -1.55
N ASP A 64 -9.75 -0.43 -2.21
CA ASP A 64 -10.98 0.15 -2.74
C ASP A 64 -10.69 1.14 -3.88
N TYR A 65 -11.74 1.63 -4.55
CA TYR A 65 -11.66 2.73 -5.49
C TYR A 65 -11.44 4.06 -4.77
N LYS A 66 -10.49 4.86 -5.25
CA LYS A 66 -10.24 6.22 -4.76
C LYS A 66 -9.73 7.12 -5.87
N THR A 67 -9.93 8.42 -5.72
CA THR A 67 -9.38 9.40 -6.67
C THR A 67 -7.89 9.60 -6.43
N ILE A 68 -7.08 9.32 -7.46
CA ILE A 68 -5.63 9.58 -7.53
C ILE A 68 -5.36 10.31 -8.84
N ASN A 69 -4.67 11.45 -8.79
CA ASN A 69 -4.35 12.26 -9.99
C ASN A 69 -5.59 12.53 -10.87
N GLU A 70 -6.68 12.96 -10.22
CA GLU A 70 -7.98 13.28 -10.86
C GLU A 70 -8.68 12.08 -11.54
N THR A 71 -8.14 10.87 -11.38
CA THR A 71 -8.65 9.63 -11.96
C THR A 71 -9.12 8.70 -10.86
N GLU A 72 -10.17 7.92 -11.11
CA GLU A 72 -10.62 6.88 -10.19
C GLU A 72 -9.74 5.64 -10.36
N GLU A 73 -8.98 5.30 -9.33
CA GLU A 73 -8.05 4.18 -9.32
C GLU A 73 -8.49 3.13 -8.30
N PHE A 74 -8.35 1.85 -8.64
CA PHE A 74 -8.53 0.76 -7.68
C PHE A 74 -7.21 0.47 -6.99
N ALA A 75 -7.09 0.90 -5.74
CA ALA A 75 -5.81 0.97 -5.04
C ALA A 75 -5.87 0.25 -3.69
N THR A 76 -4.77 -0.43 -3.36
CA THR A 76 -4.49 -0.82 -1.98
C THR A 76 -3.78 0.33 -1.28
N THR A 77 -4.38 0.81 -0.20
CA THR A 77 -3.86 1.89 0.64
C THR A 77 -3.37 1.30 1.96
N TYR A 78 -2.10 1.52 2.29
CA TYR A 78 -1.53 1.28 3.61
C TYR A 78 -1.38 2.61 4.36
N THR A 79 -1.95 2.69 5.55
CA THR A 79 -1.81 3.82 6.46
C THR A 79 -0.99 3.39 7.66
N THR A 80 -0.04 4.23 8.04
CA THR A 80 0.73 4.15 9.29
C THR A 80 0.76 5.54 9.92
N PRO A 81 1.12 5.70 11.21
CA PRO A 81 1.17 7.02 11.84
C PRO A 81 2.07 8.05 11.15
N GLY A 82 3.06 7.61 10.37
CA GLY A 82 3.98 8.51 9.67
C GLY A 82 3.75 8.64 8.16
N HIS A 83 3.03 7.71 7.53
CA HIS A 83 2.95 7.61 6.07
C HIS A 83 1.64 7.01 5.59
N VAL A 84 1.22 7.43 4.39
CA VAL A 84 0.20 6.78 3.56
C VAL A 84 0.85 6.32 2.27
N LEU A 85 0.69 5.04 1.94
CA LEU A 85 1.13 4.42 0.70
C LEU A 85 -0.11 4.01 -0.10
N ASP A 86 -0.25 4.52 -1.31
CA ASP A 86 -1.23 4.06 -2.30
C ASP A 86 -0.52 3.20 -3.35
N VAL A 87 -1.01 2.00 -3.64
CA VAL A 87 -0.50 1.11 -4.70
C VAL A 87 -1.65 0.74 -5.62
N TRP A 88 -1.50 0.95 -6.93
CA TRP A 88 -2.52 0.59 -7.92
C TRP A 88 -1.87 0.04 -9.19
N TYR A 89 -2.66 -0.68 -9.98
CA TYR A 89 -2.21 -1.39 -11.17
C TYR A 89 -2.27 -0.48 -12.40
N GLU A 90 -1.37 -0.73 -13.35
CA GLU A 90 -1.51 -0.17 -14.69
C GLU A 90 -2.70 -0.81 -15.41
N LEU A 91 -3.35 -0.06 -16.29
CA LEU A 91 -4.40 -0.55 -17.17
C LEU A 91 -3.85 -0.73 -18.59
N ASP A 92 -4.16 -1.87 -19.20
CA ASP A 92 -3.91 -2.08 -20.62
C ASP A 92 -4.75 -1.10 -21.45
N GLU A 93 -4.09 -0.27 -22.27
CA GLU A 93 -4.72 0.83 -23.02
C GLU A 93 -5.82 0.36 -23.98
N TYR A 94 -5.75 -0.89 -24.44
CA TYR A 94 -6.69 -1.43 -25.41
C TYR A 94 -7.92 -2.10 -24.77
N SER A 95 -7.71 -2.86 -23.69
CA SER A 95 -8.75 -3.65 -23.03
C SER A 95 -9.31 -3.03 -21.75
N GLY A 96 -8.61 -2.03 -21.19
CA GLY A 96 -8.94 -1.42 -19.90
C GLY A 96 -8.79 -2.38 -18.72
N LYS A 97 -8.11 -3.52 -18.90
CA LYS A 97 -7.89 -4.52 -17.84
C LYS A 97 -6.64 -4.16 -17.03
N ARG A 98 -6.67 -4.47 -15.74
CA ARG A 98 -5.50 -4.35 -14.84
C ARG A 98 -4.40 -5.32 -15.27
N ILE A 99 -3.19 -4.80 -15.37
CA ILE A 99 -1.95 -5.56 -15.54
C ILE A 99 -1.43 -5.85 -14.14
N TYR A 100 -1.49 -7.10 -13.68
CA TYR A 100 -1.16 -7.45 -12.29
C TYR A 100 0.35 -7.51 -12.02
N GLU A 101 1.14 -7.37 -13.08
CA GLU A 101 2.59 -7.41 -13.08
C GLU A 101 3.21 -6.02 -12.95
N ARG A 102 2.45 -4.93 -13.05
CA ARG A 102 3.01 -3.59 -12.93
C ARG A 102 1.98 -2.54 -12.54
N GLY A 103 2.48 -1.42 -12.06
CA GLY A 103 1.63 -0.30 -11.77
C GLY A 103 2.39 0.86 -11.17
N PHE A 104 1.65 1.61 -10.38
CA PHE A 104 2.09 2.87 -9.81
C PHE A 104 1.94 2.83 -8.30
N MET A 105 2.71 3.66 -7.63
CA MET A 105 2.55 3.90 -6.21
C MET A 105 2.86 5.34 -5.83
N ARG A 106 2.23 5.79 -4.75
CA ARG A 106 2.43 7.12 -4.17
C ARG A 106 2.58 6.98 -2.67
N ILE A 107 3.63 7.58 -2.12
CA ILE A 107 3.89 7.63 -0.68
C ILE A 107 3.85 9.08 -0.22
N ARG A 108 3.07 9.34 0.83
CA ARG A 108 2.90 10.64 1.46
C ARG A 108 3.26 10.54 2.93
N SER A 109 4.12 11.43 3.42
CA SER A 109 4.32 11.56 4.87
C SER A 109 3.13 12.30 5.50
N ILE A 110 2.66 11.80 6.63
CA ILE A 110 1.69 12.49 7.48
C ILE A 110 2.50 13.41 8.40
N ALA A 111 2.22 14.71 8.37
CA ALA A 111 2.76 15.63 9.36
C ALA A 111 2.05 15.34 10.70
N GLY A 112 2.83 14.92 11.70
CA GLY A 112 2.36 14.79 13.09
C GLY A 112 2.15 16.15 13.75
#